data_AF-A0A971PDM2-F1
#
_entry.id   AF-A0A971PDM2-F1
#
_cell.length_a   1.000
_cell.length_b   1.000
_cell.length_c   1.000
_cell.angle_alpha   90.00
_cell.angle_beta   90.00
_cell.angle_gamma   90.00
#
_symmetry.space_group_name_H-M   'P 1'
#
loop_
_entity.id
_entity.type
_entity.pdbx_description
1 polymer ?
#
loop_
_entity_poly.entity_id
_entity_poly.type
_entity_poly.pdbx_seq_one_letter_code
_entity_poly.pdbx_strand_id
1 'polypeptide(L)'
;MTVLSRMKTIAVSLLLLTLVLGVSACGANKSSRDNGQISSSGPQDTAKSDAEGSKLKDGVSNQERLDQEERVLMYLEQTVPEVKEFRENIEDYNNSSHTRYGLIMRVDAHPDPQSTDMLTRDYYYIYVGSDMGTHTSRWNSFYVEKDLSAVLVENLTGGSPLSLEEWRQVQFTPPTNEN
;
A
#
# COMPACT_ATOMS: atom_id res chain seq x y z
N MET A 1 35.11 -20.30 -18.11
CA MET A 1 35.65 -19.49 -17.01
C MET A 1 35.88 -18.08 -17.51
N THR A 2 34.90 -17.19 -17.31
CA THR A 2 35.01 -15.76 -17.66
C THR A 2 33.97 -14.99 -16.84
N VAL A 3 34.27 -14.78 -15.57
CA VAL A 3 33.50 -13.92 -14.66
C VAL A 3 34.47 -12.92 -14.06
N LEU A 4 34.78 -11.84 -14.78
CA LEU A 4 35.59 -10.74 -14.26
C LEU A 4 35.56 -9.53 -15.20
N SER A 5 34.38 -8.92 -15.38
CA SER A 5 34.32 -7.57 -15.99
C SER A 5 32.98 -6.86 -15.78
N ARG A 6 32.58 -6.57 -14.53
CA ARG A 6 31.51 -5.59 -14.22
C ARG A 6 31.66 -4.91 -12.84
N MET A 7 32.84 -4.37 -12.52
CA MET A 7 33.07 -3.61 -11.27
C MET A 7 33.79 -2.27 -11.49
N LYS A 8 33.37 -1.46 -12.48
CA LYS A 8 33.97 -0.12 -12.69
C LYS A 8 33.00 1.03 -12.94
N THR A 9 31.71 0.90 -12.63
CA THR A 9 30.71 1.95 -12.93
C THR A 9 29.95 2.48 -11.73
N ILE A 10 30.52 2.46 -10.52
CA ILE A 10 29.87 2.97 -9.30
C ILE A 10 30.59 4.20 -8.69
N ALA A 11 31.68 4.69 -9.31
CA ALA A 11 32.51 5.74 -8.70
C ALA A 11 32.23 7.19 -9.16
N VAL A 12 31.17 7.47 -9.94
CA VAL A 12 30.98 8.82 -10.54
C VAL A 12 29.67 9.52 -10.14
N SER A 13 28.73 8.86 -9.46
CA SER A 13 27.42 9.46 -9.12
C SER A 13 27.32 10.05 -7.71
N LEU A 14 28.45 10.38 -7.06
CA LEU A 14 28.49 10.87 -5.67
C LEU A 14 28.96 12.33 -5.54
N LEU A 15 28.90 13.13 -6.62
CA LEU A 15 29.38 14.53 -6.64
C LEU A 15 28.33 15.57 -7.09
N LEU A 16 27.03 15.27 -7.00
CA LEU A 16 25.97 16.19 -7.46
C LEU A 16 24.78 16.31 -6.49
N LEU A 17 25.06 16.27 -5.18
CA LEU A 17 24.04 16.34 -4.13
C LEU A 17 24.31 17.43 -3.07
N THR A 18 24.70 18.64 -3.47
CA THR A 18 24.94 19.75 -2.52
C THR A 18 24.50 21.13 -3.01
N LEU A 19 23.31 21.31 -3.59
CA LEU A 19 22.84 22.68 -3.88
C LEU A 19 21.34 22.86 -4.15
N VAL A 20 20.44 22.48 -3.23
CA VAL A 20 19.14 23.19 -3.10
C VAL A 20 18.69 23.16 -1.64
N LEU A 21 19.18 24.11 -0.84
CA LEU A 21 18.54 24.53 0.41
C LEU A 21 17.96 25.94 0.19
N GLY A 22 16.68 26.10 0.51
CA GLY A 22 16.07 27.40 0.80
C GLY A 22 14.96 27.82 -0.15
N VAL A 23 13.69 27.63 0.26
CA VAL A 23 12.93 28.70 0.94
C VAL A 23 11.70 28.11 1.63
N SER A 24 11.66 28.28 2.95
CA SER A 24 10.44 28.21 3.76
C SER A 24 9.49 29.35 3.36
N ALA A 25 8.23 29.02 3.11
CA ALA A 25 7.13 29.99 3.16
C ALA A 25 5.99 29.40 4.00
N CYS A 26 5.88 29.89 5.23
CA CYS A 26 4.75 29.66 6.12
C CYS A 26 3.52 30.37 5.56
N GLY A 27 2.57 29.61 5.00
CA GLY A 27 1.24 30.10 4.65
C GLY A 27 0.24 29.84 5.77
N ALA A 28 0.09 30.80 6.69
CA ALA A 28 -0.95 30.77 7.71
C ALA A 28 -2.27 31.28 7.13
N ASN A 29 -3.16 30.38 6.70
CA ASN A 29 -4.54 30.74 6.36
C ASN A 29 -5.45 30.59 7.58
N LYS A 30 -5.81 31.73 8.18
CA LYS A 30 -6.91 31.85 9.14
C LYS A 30 -8.23 31.73 8.36
N SER A 31 -8.90 30.57 8.45
CA SER A 31 -10.29 30.45 8.03
C SER A 31 -11.18 30.86 9.19
N SER A 32 -11.77 32.05 9.07
CA SER A 32 -12.88 32.51 9.91
C SER A 32 -14.14 31.80 9.44
N ARG A 33 -14.70 30.90 10.25
CA ARG A 33 -16.04 30.34 10.01
C ARG A 33 -16.95 30.77 11.15
N ASP A 34 -17.63 31.87 10.87
CA ASP A 34 -18.85 32.30 11.53
C ASP A 34 -19.91 31.21 11.29
N ASN A 35 -20.53 30.68 12.34
CA ASN A 35 -21.72 29.85 12.20
C ASN A 35 -22.71 30.22 13.31
N GLY A 36 -23.67 31.04 12.90
CA GLY A 36 -24.79 31.45 13.72
C GLY A 36 -25.61 30.26 14.23
N GLN A 37 -25.75 30.21 15.56
CA GLN A 37 -27.03 30.29 16.26
C GLN A 37 -28.28 29.85 15.46
N ILE A 38 -28.80 28.66 15.75
CA ILE A 38 -30.25 28.44 15.93
C ILE A 38 -30.46 27.44 17.08
N SER A 39 -30.96 27.95 18.21
CA SER A 39 -31.63 27.15 19.22
C SER A 39 -33.05 26.84 18.75
N SER A 40 -33.48 25.58 18.84
CA SER A 40 -34.89 25.28 19.04
C SER A 40 -35.01 23.98 19.85
N SER A 41 -35.33 24.15 21.12
CA SER A 41 -35.85 23.16 22.04
C SER A 41 -37.30 22.78 21.69
N GLY A 42 -37.60 21.49 21.64
CA GLY A 42 -38.96 20.94 21.54
C GLY A 42 -38.98 19.46 21.98
N PRO A 43 -39.91 19.05 22.88
CA PRO A 43 -39.86 17.75 23.56
C PRO A 43 -40.69 16.65 22.88
N GLN A 44 -40.29 15.40 23.19
CA GLN A 44 -41.08 14.16 23.28
C GLN A 44 -41.81 13.65 22.03
N ASP A 45 -41.39 12.47 21.55
CA ASP A 45 -42.30 11.31 21.52
C ASP A 45 -41.51 9.99 21.49
N THR A 46 -41.72 9.19 22.53
CA THR A 46 -41.23 7.83 22.70
C THR A 46 -42.03 6.88 21.82
N ALA A 47 -41.57 6.66 20.58
CA ALA A 47 -42.01 5.54 19.76
C ALA A 47 -41.15 4.31 20.07
N LYS A 48 -41.76 3.39 20.81
CA LYS A 48 -41.33 2.01 21.03
C LYS A 48 -41.26 1.31 19.67
N SER A 49 -40.07 1.21 19.07
CA SER A 49 -39.83 0.29 17.96
C SER A 49 -39.18 -0.97 18.52
N ASP A 50 -39.89 -2.08 18.38
CA ASP A 50 -39.38 -3.41 18.62
C ASP A 50 -38.31 -3.68 17.55
N ALA A 51 -37.07 -3.34 17.87
CA ALA A 51 -35.90 -3.69 17.07
C ALA A 51 -35.66 -5.19 17.22
N GLU A 52 -36.39 -5.98 16.42
CA GLU A 52 -36.02 -7.35 16.10
C GLU A 52 -34.55 -7.35 15.67
N GLY A 53 -33.75 -8.07 16.45
CA GLY A 53 -32.33 -8.23 16.22
C GLY A 53 -32.07 -8.74 14.82
N SER A 54 -31.60 -7.85 13.96
CA SER A 54 -30.95 -8.19 12.70
C SER A 54 -29.65 -8.93 13.03
N LYS A 55 -29.81 -10.24 13.22
CA LYS A 55 -28.74 -11.24 13.26
C LYS A 55 -28.23 -11.36 11.82
N LEU A 56 -27.45 -10.36 11.38
CA LEU A 56 -26.75 -10.44 10.10
C LEU A 56 -25.75 -11.59 10.20
N LYS A 57 -26.12 -12.68 9.52
CA LYS A 57 -25.43 -13.96 9.43
C LYS A 57 -24.28 -13.86 8.42
N ASP A 58 -23.25 -13.09 8.71
CA ASP A 58 -21.98 -13.26 8.00
C ASP A 58 -20.97 -13.86 8.97
N GLY A 59 -21.25 -15.11 9.35
CA GLY A 59 -20.51 -15.89 10.33
C GLY A 59 -19.25 -16.53 9.74
N VAL A 60 -18.42 -15.75 9.04
CA VAL A 60 -17.06 -16.20 8.75
C VAL A 60 -16.29 -16.16 10.08
N SER A 61 -15.77 -17.30 10.50
CA SER A 61 -14.99 -17.36 11.73
C SER A 61 -13.70 -16.53 11.57
N ASN A 62 -13.19 -16.00 12.67
CA ASN A 62 -11.90 -15.29 12.65
C ASN A 62 -10.77 -16.18 12.10
N GLN A 63 -10.84 -17.50 12.30
CA GLN A 63 -9.85 -18.44 11.79
C GLN A 63 -9.90 -18.54 10.27
N GLU A 64 -11.08 -18.72 9.68
CA GLU A 64 -11.24 -18.77 8.22
C GLU A 64 -10.74 -17.48 7.55
N ARG A 65 -10.96 -16.33 8.20
CA ARG A 65 -10.43 -15.06 7.70
C ARG A 65 -8.90 -15.04 7.72
N LEU A 66 -8.27 -15.47 8.80
CA LEU A 66 -6.81 -15.53 8.92
C LEU A 66 -6.21 -16.52 7.91
N ASP A 67 -6.81 -17.70 7.75
CA ASP A 67 -6.39 -18.70 6.78
C ASP A 67 -6.50 -18.14 5.33
N GLN A 68 -7.54 -17.36 5.06
CA GLN A 68 -7.72 -16.70 3.77
C GLN A 68 -6.68 -15.60 3.54
N GLU A 69 -6.40 -14.76 4.54
CA GLU A 69 -5.35 -13.73 4.47
C GLU A 69 -3.98 -14.38 4.21
N GLU A 70 -3.64 -15.46 4.93
CA GLU A 70 -2.40 -16.20 4.73
C GLU A 70 -2.28 -16.74 3.29
N ARG A 71 -3.35 -17.36 2.76
CA ARG A 71 -3.39 -17.85 1.38
C ARG A 71 -3.14 -16.75 0.35
N VAL A 72 -3.75 -15.58 0.54
CA VAL A 72 -3.60 -14.42 -0.34
C VAL A 72 -2.16 -13.89 -0.31
N LEU A 73 -1.55 -13.77 0.88
CA LEU A 73 -0.16 -13.33 1.03
C LEU A 73 0.82 -14.33 0.40
N MET A 74 0.61 -15.63 0.61
CA MET A 74 1.41 -16.69 -0.02
C MET A 74 1.31 -16.64 -1.54
N TYR A 75 0.10 -16.48 -2.09
CA TYR A 75 -0.11 -16.36 -3.54
C TYR A 75 0.65 -15.15 -4.12
N LEU A 76 0.59 -14.00 -3.44
CA LEU A 76 1.32 -12.80 -3.87
C LEU A 76 2.84 -13.05 -3.91
N GLU A 77 3.42 -13.61 -2.84
CA GLU A 77 4.87 -13.88 -2.76
C GLU A 77 5.33 -14.89 -3.83
N GLN A 78 4.49 -15.86 -4.19
CA GLN A 78 4.78 -16.83 -5.26
C GLN A 78 4.66 -16.23 -6.66
N THR A 79 3.71 -15.32 -6.86
CA THR A 79 3.37 -14.77 -8.19
C THR A 79 4.22 -13.55 -8.56
N VAL A 80 4.75 -12.83 -7.56
CA VAL A 80 5.52 -11.60 -7.72
C VAL A 80 6.94 -11.82 -7.18
N PRO A 81 7.90 -12.31 -8.01
CA PRO A 81 9.28 -12.54 -7.59
C PRO A 81 9.95 -11.33 -6.95
N GLU A 82 9.56 -10.11 -7.34
CA GLU A 82 10.08 -8.87 -6.80
C GLU A 82 9.79 -8.71 -5.29
N VAL A 83 8.72 -9.30 -4.76
CA VAL A 83 8.44 -9.33 -3.30
C VAL A 83 9.51 -10.15 -2.58
N LYS A 84 9.91 -11.29 -3.17
CA LYS A 84 10.97 -12.14 -2.63
C LYS A 84 12.33 -11.43 -2.72
N GLU A 85 12.64 -10.81 -3.85
CA GLU A 85 13.87 -10.01 -3.99
C GLU A 85 13.91 -8.86 -2.97
N PHE A 86 12.77 -8.22 -2.70
CA PHE A 86 12.68 -7.18 -1.67
C PHE A 86 12.98 -7.72 -0.26
N ARG A 87 12.46 -8.91 0.09
CA ARG A 87 12.79 -9.60 1.34
C ARG A 87 14.30 -9.87 1.46
N GLU A 88 14.89 -10.47 0.42
CA GLU A 88 16.33 -10.79 0.36
C GLU A 88 17.18 -9.52 0.53
N ASN A 89 16.79 -8.41 -0.10
CA ASN A 89 17.46 -7.11 0.07
C ASN A 89 17.41 -6.56 1.51
N ILE A 90 16.28 -6.74 2.21
CA ILE A 90 16.16 -6.36 3.64
C ILE A 90 17.10 -7.23 4.49
N GLU A 91 17.15 -8.54 4.23
CA GLU A 91 18.02 -9.47 4.96
C GLU A 91 19.52 -9.12 4.75
N ASP A 92 19.92 -8.86 3.51
CA ASP A 92 21.29 -8.45 3.19
C ASP A 92 21.67 -7.12 3.85
N TYR A 93 20.75 -6.16 3.87
CA TYR A 93 20.94 -4.89 4.58
C TYR A 93 21.08 -5.11 6.10
N ASN A 94 20.26 -5.97 6.68
CA ASN A 94 20.33 -6.30 8.11
C ASN A 94 21.61 -7.05 8.49
N ASN A 95 22.20 -7.81 7.57
CA ASN A 95 23.45 -8.52 7.79
C ASN A 95 24.68 -7.61 7.65
N SER A 96 24.58 -6.56 6.84
CA SER A 96 25.67 -5.61 6.57
C SER A 96 25.62 -4.34 7.44
N SER A 97 24.45 -4.03 8.03
CA SER A 97 24.25 -2.85 8.88
C SER A 97 24.02 -3.23 10.35
N HIS A 98 24.10 -2.23 11.24
CA HIS A 98 23.71 -2.38 12.65
C HIS A 98 22.21 -2.09 12.88
N THR A 99 21.44 -1.94 11.80
CA THR A 99 20.02 -1.62 11.86
C THR A 99 19.22 -2.88 11.54
N ARG A 100 18.04 -3.03 12.18
CA ARG A 100 17.13 -4.14 11.92
C ARG A 100 15.87 -3.62 11.25
N TYR A 101 15.67 -4.03 10.01
CA TYR A 101 14.43 -3.84 9.27
C TYR A 101 13.65 -5.16 9.16
N GLY A 102 12.33 -5.08 9.20
CA GLY A 102 11.46 -6.25 8.97
C GLY A 102 10.70 -6.10 7.67
N LEU A 103 10.49 -7.18 6.92
CA LEU A 103 9.46 -7.17 5.88
C LEU A 103 8.08 -7.12 6.54
N ILE A 104 7.22 -6.22 6.08
CA ILE A 104 5.80 -6.22 6.39
C ILE A 104 5.02 -6.56 5.12
N MET A 105 4.16 -7.57 5.23
CA MET A 105 3.09 -7.84 4.27
C MET A 105 1.77 -7.90 5.07
N ARG A 106 0.78 -7.11 4.67
CA ARG A 106 -0.50 -7.04 5.39
C ARG A 106 -1.65 -6.84 4.42
N VAL A 107 -2.76 -7.53 4.67
CA VAL A 107 -4.03 -7.27 3.99
C VAL A 107 -4.69 -6.04 4.64
N ASP A 108 -4.69 -4.92 3.93
CA ASP A 108 -5.25 -3.64 4.39
C ASP A 108 -6.74 -3.52 4.06
N ALA A 109 -7.23 -4.21 3.03
CA ALA A 109 -8.67 -4.30 2.73
C ALA A 109 -9.06 -5.67 2.15
N HIS A 110 -10.27 -6.11 2.46
CA HIS A 110 -10.88 -7.32 1.93
C HIS A 110 -11.90 -6.98 0.83
N PRO A 111 -12.14 -7.89 -0.14
CA PRO A 111 -13.22 -7.74 -1.11
C PRO A 111 -14.57 -7.56 -0.42
N ASP A 112 -15.29 -6.50 -0.77
CA ASP A 112 -16.67 -6.24 -0.32
C ASP A 112 -17.65 -6.49 -1.47
N PRO A 113 -18.39 -7.61 -1.48
CA PRO A 113 -19.31 -7.95 -2.57
C PRO A 113 -20.43 -6.92 -2.77
N GLN A 114 -20.69 -6.02 -1.80
CA GLN A 114 -21.69 -4.96 -1.92
C GLN A 114 -21.13 -3.66 -2.51
N SER A 115 -19.81 -3.53 -2.66
CA SER A 115 -19.19 -2.34 -3.23
C SER A 115 -19.52 -2.17 -4.72
N THR A 116 -19.76 -0.93 -5.13
CA THR A 116 -19.91 -0.56 -6.56
C THR A 116 -18.56 -0.36 -7.25
N ASP A 117 -17.50 -0.09 -6.47
CA ASP A 117 -16.13 0.01 -6.97
C ASP A 117 -15.54 -1.38 -7.20
N MET A 118 -15.04 -1.62 -8.42
CA MET A 118 -14.55 -2.94 -8.83
C MET A 118 -13.36 -3.40 -7.99
N LEU A 119 -12.41 -2.51 -7.67
CA LEU A 119 -11.22 -2.87 -6.90
C LEU A 119 -11.61 -3.29 -5.48
N THR A 120 -12.46 -2.51 -4.83
CA THR A 120 -12.97 -2.82 -3.49
C THR A 120 -13.84 -4.08 -3.49
N ARG A 121 -14.59 -4.34 -4.57
CA ARG A 121 -15.50 -5.49 -4.64
C ARG A 121 -14.80 -6.82 -4.88
N ASP A 122 -13.79 -6.81 -5.74
CA ASP A 122 -13.23 -8.03 -6.32
C ASP A 122 -11.80 -8.32 -5.87
N TYR A 123 -11.13 -7.39 -5.17
CA TYR A 123 -9.71 -7.54 -4.81
C TYR A 123 -9.45 -7.35 -3.32
N TYR A 124 -8.48 -8.12 -2.82
CA TYR A 124 -7.75 -7.81 -1.59
C TYR A 124 -6.75 -6.69 -1.86
N TYR A 125 -6.65 -5.70 -0.97
CA TYR A 125 -5.60 -4.68 -1.03
C TYR A 125 -4.50 -5.04 -0.04
N ILE A 126 -3.27 -5.21 -0.54
CA ILE A 126 -2.13 -5.71 0.22
C ILE A 126 -1.04 -4.66 0.24
N TYR A 127 -0.63 -4.27 1.44
CA TYR A 127 0.53 -3.42 1.67
C TYR A 127 1.80 -4.28 1.75
N VAL A 128 2.85 -3.88 1.03
CA VAL A 128 4.19 -4.47 1.14
C VAL A 128 5.21 -3.36 1.43
N GLY A 129 6.00 -3.54 2.49
CA GLY A 129 6.96 -2.52 2.91
C GLY A 129 7.95 -3.04 3.95
N SER A 130 8.69 -2.11 4.53
CA SER A 130 9.68 -2.40 5.57
C SER A 130 9.30 -1.73 6.89
N ASP A 131 9.37 -2.47 7.99
CA ASP A 131 9.37 -1.94 9.36
C ASP A 131 10.79 -1.45 9.71
N MET A 132 10.91 -0.20 10.15
CA MET A 132 12.18 0.38 10.63
C MET A 132 12.15 0.67 12.13
N GLY A 133 11.19 0.11 12.87
CA GLY A 133 10.98 0.24 14.31
C GLY A 133 10.35 1.56 14.76
N THR A 134 10.62 2.66 14.04
CA THR A 134 10.04 3.99 14.30
C THR A 134 8.96 4.39 13.31
N HIS A 135 9.00 3.80 12.13
CA HIS A 135 8.07 4.03 11.04
C HIS A 135 8.09 2.84 10.09
N THR A 136 7.06 2.75 9.25
CA THR A 136 6.99 1.80 8.15
C THR A 136 7.22 2.55 6.85
N SER A 137 8.07 2.01 5.98
CA SER A 137 8.26 2.53 4.63
C SER A 137 7.56 1.65 3.62
N ARG A 138 6.69 2.23 2.79
CA ARG A 138 5.99 1.48 1.74
C ARG A 138 6.95 1.20 0.60
N TRP A 139 7.04 -0.05 0.19
CA TRP A 139 7.71 -0.41 -1.05
C TRP A 139 6.70 -0.40 -2.21
N ASN A 140 5.60 -1.13 -2.06
CA ASN A 140 4.52 -1.14 -3.03
C ASN A 140 3.19 -1.58 -2.39
N SER A 141 2.10 -1.48 -3.14
CA SER A 141 0.84 -2.13 -2.77
C SER A 141 0.28 -2.90 -3.96
N PHE A 142 -0.43 -3.98 -3.66
CA PHE A 142 -0.96 -4.89 -4.65
C PHE A 142 -2.45 -5.09 -4.45
N TYR A 143 -3.16 -5.26 -5.55
CA TYR A 143 -4.53 -5.75 -5.57
C TYR A 143 -4.51 -7.20 -6.02
N VAL A 144 -4.92 -8.13 -5.16
CA VAL A 144 -5.00 -9.55 -5.51
C VAL A 144 -6.47 -9.93 -5.67
N GLU A 145 -6.84 -10.45 -6.83
CA GLU A 145 -8.23 -10.82 -7.10
C GLU A 145 -8.70 -11.90 -6.14
N LYS A 146 -9.96 -11.86 -5.71
CA LYS A 146 -10.48 -12.70 -4.62
C LYS A 146 -10.40 -14.20 -4.89
N ASP A 147 -10.34 -14.59 -6.16
CA ASP A 147 -10.17 -15.96 -6.63
C ASP A 147 -8.71 -16.37 -6.86
N LEU A 148 -7.76 -15.46 -6.59
CA LEU A 148 -6.33 -15.64 -6.77
C LEU A 148 -5.92 -15.88 -8.23
N SER A 149 -6.60 -15.26 -9.20
CA SER A 149 -6.27 -15.40 -10.62
C SER A 149 -5.44 -14.24 -11.19
N ALA A 150 -5.50 -13.06 -10.57
CA ALA A 150 -4.80 -11.87 -11.03
C ALA A 150 -4.15 -11.07 -9.89
N VAL A 151 -3.11 -10.34 -10.25
CA VAL A 151 -2.45 -9.35 -9.39
C VAL A 151 -2.30 -8.06 -10.17
N LEU A 152 -2.76 -6.95 -9.59
CA LEU A 152 -2.51 -5.60 -10.05
C LEU A 152 -1.59 -4.88 -9.06
N VAL A 153 -0.87 -3.88 -9.55
CA VAL A 153 0.07 -3.07 -8.78
C VAL A 153 -0.49 -1.65 -8.67
N GLU A 154 -0.48 -1.08 -7.47
CA GLU A 154 -0.87 0.31 -7.27
C GLU A 154 0.04 1.24 -8.08
N ASN A 155 -0.57 2.09 -8.90
CA ASN A 155 0.18 3.13 -9.61
C ASN A 155 0.47 4.30 -8.65
N LEU A 156 1.68 4.32 -8.10
CA LEU A 156 2.12 5.35 -7.14
C LEU A 156 2.15 6.78 -7.71
N THR A 157 2.12 6.92 -9.04
CA THR A 157 2.06 8.24 -9.71
C THR A 157 0.62 8.75 -9.90
N GLY A 158 -0.37 7.97 -9.47
CA GLY A 158 -1.79 8.22 -9.67
C GLY A 158 -2.35 7.51 -10.91
N GLY A 159 -3.67 7.34 -10.96
CA GLY A 159 -4.37 6.62 -12.03
C GLY A 159 -4.78 5.21 -11.64
N SER A 160 -5.17 4.42 -12.66
CA SER A 160 -5.61 3.04 -12.46
C SER A 160 -4.44 2.14 -12.05
N PRO A 161 -4.69 1.08 -11.24
CA PRO A 161 -3.71 0.03 -11.02
C PRO A 161 -3.25 -0.60 -12.34
N LEU A 162 -1.99 -1.02 -12.37
CA LEU A 162 -1.36 -1.63 -13.54
C LEU A 162 -1.37 -3.14 -13.40
N SER A 163 -1.44 -3.88 -14.51
CA SER A 163 -1.04 -5.29 -14.49
C SER A 163 0.44 -5.42 -14.11
N LEU A 164 0.85 -6.61 -13.65
CA LEU A 164 2.28 -6.88 -13.37
C LEU A 164 3.18 -6.63 -14.57
N GLU A 165 2.74 -6.98 -15.78
CA GLU A 165 3.52 -6.78 -17.00
C GLU A 165 3.71 -5.30 -17.32
N GLU A 166 2.64 -4.51 -17.27
CA GLU A 166 2.71 -3.06 -17.46
C GLU A 166 3.60 -2.39 -16.40
N TRP A 167 3.44 -2.77 -15.13
CA TRP A 167 4.28 -2.23 -14.06
C TRP A 167 5.76 -2.52 -14.29
N ARG A 168 6.11 -3.76 -14.68
CA ARG A 168 7.49 -4.13 -15.02
C ARG A 168 8.01 -3.32 -16.21
N GLN A 169 7.22 -3.16 -17.26
CA GLN A 169 7.61 -2.33 -18.41
C GLN A 169 7.91 -0.89 -17.97
N VAL A 170 7.08 -0.31 -17.10
CA VAL A 170 7.30 1.05 -16.57
C VAL A 170 8.58 1.12 -15.73
N GLN A 171 8.83 0.16 -14.83
CA GLN A 171 10.01 0.16 -13.95
C GLN A 171 11.33 0.01 -14.73
N PHE A 172 11.32 -0.72 -15.84
CA PHE A 172 12.54 -1.02 -16.61
C PHE A 172 12.70 -0.17 -17.87
N THR A 173 11.76 0.72 -18.19
CA THR A 173 11.91 1.64 -19.32
C THR A 173 12.78 2.83 -18.87
N PRO A 174 13.96 3.03 -19.48
CA PRO A 174 14.77 4.20 -19.17
C PRO A 174 13.98 5.47 -19.54
N PRO A 175 14.10 6.57 -18.76
CA PRO A 175 13.44 7.82 -19.10
C PRO A 175 13.84 8.23 -20.52
N THR A 176 12.86 8.31 -21.42
CA THR A 176 13.07 8.88 -22.75
C THR A 176 13.31 10.36 -22.56
N ASN A 177 14.53 10.81 -22.85
CA ASN A 177 14.86 12.23 -22.91
C ASN A 177 14.11 12.84 -24.09
N GLU A 178 12.85 13.23 -23.89
CA GLU A 178 12.14 14.07 -24.84
C GLU A 178 12.77 15.47 -24.76
N ASN A 179 13.47 15.83 -25.85
CA ASN A 179 14.13 17.13 -26.06
C ASN A 179 13.13 18.23 -26.39
#